data_AF-R8X261-F1
#
_entry.id   AF-R8X261-F1
#
_cell.length_a   1.000
_cell.length_b   1.000
_cell.length_c   1.000
_cell.angle_alpha   90.00
_cell.angle_beta   90.00
_cell.angle_gamma   90.00
#
_symmetry.space_group_name_H-M   'P 1'
#
loop_
_entity.id
_entity.type
_entity.pdbx_description
1 polymer ?
#
loop_
_entity_poly.entity_id
_entity_poly.type
_entity_poly.pdbx_seq_one_letter_code
_entity_poly.pdbx_strand_id
1 'polypeptide(L)'
;MFKLLSSLRKNKGYRPLGYSDTLDYVANFEHALNFTKKLGFNEGTVKDINERPLKFEKMMEYVCSATGLRDFKSSAGQCIKWCHFLKPYFEDALGCRIWTTVGQIWKGDQSIYNPSYDEFERWSRKGFQHEDFLNRPALNLHAWYTTDTGHLIDISYLSSIAGFYSDCHELAGGVLVGKPDEIFPGHQYVPMILGDRIIEKIQKKSFIPFLANDIDELKSIAMVIYPDPDYK
;
A
#
# COMPACT_ATOMS: atom_id res chain seq x y z
N MET A 1 27.58 -30.35 -12.19
CA MET A 1 26.48 -31.08 -11.56
C MET A 1 26.49 -30.74 -10.07
N PHE A 2 25.83 -29.65 -9.67
CA PHE A 2 25.77 -29.19 -8.28
C PHE A 2 24.30 -29.20 -7.85
N LYS A 3 23.96 -30.14 -6.96
CA LYS A 3 22.71 -30.15 -6.19
C LYS A 3 22.89 -29.19 -5.03
N LEU A 4 22.21 -28.05 -5.04
CA LEU A 4 22.04 -27.24 -3.84
C LEU A 4 20.66 -27.56 -3.25
N LEU A 5 20.71 -28.15 -2.05
CA LEU A 5 19.56 -28.55 -1.26
C LEU A 5 18.66 -27.35 -0.98
N SER A 6 17.39 -27.51 -1.33
CA SER A 6 16.30 -26.64 -0.92
C SER A 6 16.12 -26.70 0.60
N SER A 7 16.53 -25.63 1.27
CA SER A 7 15.98 -25.29 2.59
C SER A 7 15.30 -23.93 2.52
N LEU A 8 14.35 -23.79 1.60
CA LEU A 8 13.32 -22.77 1.73
C LEU A 8 12.47 -23.18 2.93
N ARG A 9 12.72 -22.55 4.08
CA ARG A 9 11.69 -22.44 5.11
C ARG A 9 10.48 -21.85 4.40
N LYS A 10 9.44 -22.67 4.21
CA LYS A 10 8.10 -22.18 3.90
C LYS A 10 7.77 -21.15 4.97
N ASN A 11 7.91 -19.87 4.65
CA ASN A 11 7.19 -18.84 5.39
C ASN A 11 5.73 -19.16 5.09
N LYS A 12 5.10 -19.92 5.99
CA LYS A 12 3.65 -20.02 6.03
C LYS A 12 3.22 -18.60 6.37
N GLY A 13 2.90 -17.81 5.35
CA GLY A 13 2.33 -16.49 5.51
C GLY A 13 1.23 -16.56 6.55
N TYR A 14 1.17 -15.53 7.41
CA TYR A 14 0.06 -15.40 8.33
C TYR A 14 -1.22 -15.26 7.51
N ARG A 15 -2.08 -16.29 7.57
CA ARG A 15 -3.46 -16.22 7.11
C ARG A 15 -4.24 -15.63 8.29
N PRO A 16 -4.85 -14.42 8.19
CA PRO A 16 -5.79 -14.00 9.20
C PRO A 16 -6.89 -15.07 9.34
N LEU A 17 -7.36 -15.23 10.58
CA LEU A 17 -8.48 -16.06 10.98
C LEU A 17 -9.60 -16.06 9.93
N GLY A 18 -10.11 -17.22 9.52
CA GLY A 18 -11.29 -17.37 8.66
C GLY A 18 -11.25 -16.65 7.29
N TYR A 19 -11.51 -17.36 6.20
CA TYR A 19 -11.84 -16.73 4.90
C TYR A 19 -12.98 -15.68 5.00
N SER A 20 -13.80 -15.73 6.07
CA SER A 20 -14.79 -14.72 6.42
C SER A 20 -14.20 -13.38 6.86
N ASP A 21 -13.09 -13.36 7.59
CA ASP A 21 -12.62 -12.13 8.25
C ASP A 21 -11.79 -11.27 7.29
N THR A 22 -11.32 -11.83 6.17
CA THR A 22 -10.68 -11.09 5.07
C THR A 22 -11.65 -10.38 4.13
N LEU A 23 -12.96 -10.68 4.23
CA LEU A 23 -13.98 -10.06 3.37
C LEU A 23 -14.48 -8.71 3.89
N ASP A 24 -14.45 -8.50 5.22
CA ASP A 24 -14.93 -7.25 5.81
C ASP A 24 -13.78 -6.23 5.90
N TYR A 25 -13.79 -5.29 4.96
CA TYR A 25 -12.80 -4.22 4.93
C TYR A 25 -12.86 -3.33 6.18
N VAL A 26 -14.05 -3.02 6.69
CA VAL A 26 -14.25 -2.11 7.82
C VAL A 26 -13.74 -2.75 9.11
N ALA A 27 -14.01 -4.05 9.32
CA ALA A 27 -13.46 -4.79 10.44
C ALA A 27 -11.92 -4.85 10.40
N ASN A 28 -11.34 -5.12 9.21
CA ASN A 28 -9.88 -5.11 9.04
C ASN A 28 -9.28 -3.71 9.24
N PHE A 29 -9.99 -2.66 8.83
CA PHE A 29 -9.59 -1.28 9.08
C PHE A 29 -9.58 -0.97 10.59
N GLU A 30 -10.58 -1.41 11.35
CA GLU A 30 -10.60 -1.29 12.81
C GLU A 30 -9.44 -2.05 13.47
N HIS A 31 -9.14 -3.26 12.99
CA HIS A 31 -7.97 -4.02 13.43
C HIS A 31 -6.67 -3.27 13.16
N ALA A 32 -6.52 -2.70 11.96
CA ALA A 32 -5.35 -1.91 11.59
C ALA A 32 -5.20 -0.63 12.44
N LEU A 33 -6.30 0.08 12.74
CA LEU A 33 -6.31 1.20 13.68
C LEU A 33 -5.82 0.78 15.07
N ASN A 34 -6.37 -0.31 15.60
CA ASN A 34 -6.02 -0.82 16.92
C ASN A 34 -4.56 -1.29 16.99
N PHE A 35 -4.06 -1.95 15.95
CA PHE A 35 -2.67 -2.37 15.86
C PHE A 35 -1.73 -1.16 15.75
N THR A 36 -2.05 -0.19 14.89
CA THR A 36 -1.32 1.08 14.76
C THR A 36 -1.25 1.82 16.09
N LYS A 37 -2.35 1.84 16.85
CA LYS A 37 -2.41 2.39 18.21
C LYS A 37 -1.49 1.66 19.19
N LYS A 38 -1.43 0.32 19.15
CA LYS A 38 -0.46 -0.47 19.94
C LYS A 38 0.99 -0.12 19.61
N LEU A 39 1.28 0.28 18.37
CA LEU A 39 2.60 0.75 17.94
C LEU A 39 2.91 2.21 18.37
N GLY A 40 1.97 2.87 19.05
CA GLY A 40 2.11 4.21 19.62
C GLY A 40 1.50 5.34 18.79
N PHE A 41 0.69 5.02 17.78
CA PHE A 41 0.14 6.00 16.84
C PHE A 41 -1.39 6.00 16.86
N ASN A 42 -1.99 7.13 17.23
CA ASN A 42 -3.45 7.26 17.25
C ASN A 42 -3.93 7.92 15.95
N GLU A 43 -4.51 7.13 15.06
CA GLU A 43 -5.00 7.57 13.75
C GLU A 43 -6.53 7.71 13.69
N GLY A 44 -7.20 7.72 14.85
CA GLY A 44 -8.65 7.86 14.95
C GLY A 44 -9.38 6.56 15.24
N THR A 45 -10.65 6.47 14.83
CA THR A 45 -11.50 5.30 15.08
C THR A 45 -12.26 4.89 13.84
N VAL A 46 -12.78 3.65 13.80
CA VAL A 46 -13.59 3.18 12.67
C VAL A 46 -14.87 4.01 12.47
N LYS A 47 -15.35 4.69 13.53
CA LYS A 47 -16.49 5.62 13.48
C LYS A 47 -16.20 6.88 12.66
N ASP A 48 -14.94 7.14 12.33
CA ASP A 48 -14.54 8.21 11.44
C ASP A 48 -14.87 7.87 9.98
N ILE A 49 -15.14 6.59 9.67
CA ILE A 49 -15.70 6.18 8.38
C ILE A 49 -17.21 6.42 8.41
N ASN A 50 -17.67 7.27 7.50
CA ASN A 50 -19.07 7.58 7.26
C ASN A 50 -19.42 7.24 5.82
N GLU A 51 -20.25 6.22 5.62
CA GLU A 51 -20.66 5.75 4.30
C GLU A 51 -21.53 6.77 3.56
N ARG A 52 -20.86 7.70 2.89
CA ARG A 52 -21.44 8.67 1.96
C ARG A 52 -20.82 8.51 0.57
N PRO A 53 -21.50 8.96 -0.49
CA PRO A 53 -20.90 8.99 -1.83
C PRO A 53 -19.63 9.86 -1.84
N LEU A 54 -18.58 9.37 -2.49
CA LEU A 54 -17.37 10.14 -2.75
C LEU A 54 -17.49 10.81 -4.12
N LYS A 55 -17.27 12.12 -4.18
CA LYS A 55 -17.19 12.87 -5.44
C LYS A 55 -15.73 12.99 -5.84
N PHE A 56 -15.31 12.20 -6.82
CA PHE A 56 -13.91 12.09 -7.23
C PHE A 56 -13.67 12.39 -8.72
N GLU A 57 -14.67 12.88 -9.44
CA GLU A 57 -14.64 13.06 -10.89
C GLU A 57 -13.55 14.05 -11.34
N LYS A 58 -13.26 15.07 -10.52
CA LYS A 58 -12.21 16.07 -10.80
C LYS A 58 -10.95 15.88 -9.98
N MET A 59 -10.89 14.82 -9.16
CA MET A 59 -9.80 14.57 -8.22
C MET A 59 -8.46 14.51 -8.95
N MET A 60 -8.39 13.72 -10.03
CA MET A 60 -7.13 13.54 -10.77
C MET A 60 -6.67 14.81 -11.48
N GLU A 61 -7.60 15.57 -12.08
CA GLU A 61 -7.30 16.86 -12.72
C GLU A 61 -6.70 17.84 -11.70
N TYR A 62 -7.32 17.93 -10.53
CA TYR A 62 -6.82 18.76 -9.43
C TYR A 62 -5.43 18.32 -8.98
N VAL A 63 -5.24 17.04 -8.66
CA VAL A 63 -3.95 16.52 -8.16
C VAL A 63 -2.84 16.75 -9.18
N CYS A 64 -3.07 16.47 -10.47
CA CYS A 64 -2.09 16.72 -11.52
C CYS A 64 -1.76 18.21 -11.67
N SER A 65 -2.77 19.09 -11.63
CA SER A 65 -2.60 20.55 -11.71
C SER A 65 -1.79 21.09 -10.52
N ALA A 66 -2.14 20.68 -9.30
CA ALA A 66 -1.52 21.17 -8.07
C ALA A 66 -0.07 20.67 -7.90
N THR A 67 0.24 19.47 -8.40
CA THR A 67 1.58 18.87 -8.28
C THR A 67 2.46 19.11 -9.50
N GLY A 68 1.90 19.46 -10.66
CA GLY A 68 2.63 19.49 -11.93
C GLY A 68 2.94 18.10 -12.50
N LEU A 69 2.37 17.03 -11.95
CA LEU A 69 2.46 15.68 -12.50
C LEU A 69 1.64 15.56 -13.79
N ARG A 70 2.18 14.83 -14.76
CA ARG A 70 1.49 14.52 -16.03
C ARG A 70 0.75 13.18 -15.98
N ASP A 71 1.33 12.21 -15.28
CA ASP A 71 0.80 10.87 -15.10
C ASP A 71 1.38 10.22 -13.83
N PHE A 72 0.90 9.02 -13.53
CA PHE A 72 1.32 8.20 -12.39
C PHE A 72 2.14 6.98 -12.83
N LYS A 73 2.70 6.95 -14.04
CA LYS A 73 3.40 5.76 -14.55
C LYS A 73 4.62 5.39 -13.70
N SER A 74 5.29 6.42 -13.17
CA SER A 74 6.47 6.28 -12.32
C SER A 74 6.14 5.83 -10.88
N SER A 75 4.88 5.53 -10.55
CA SER A 75 4.49 5.02 -9.24
C SER A 75 4.71 3.51 -9.05
N ALA A 76 5.06 2.79 -10.12
CA ALA A 76 5.33 1.36 -10.10
C ALA A 76 6.34 1.00 -9.00
N GLY A 77 5.94 0.08 -8.12
CA GLY A 77 6.75 -0.40 -6.99
C GLY A 77 7.10 0.67 -5.95
N GLN A 78 6.44 1.83 -5.95
CA GLN A 78 6.78 2.97 -5.09
C GLN A 78 5.57 3.46 -4.29
N CYS A 79 4.65 2.55 -3.97
CA CYS A 79 3.34 2.86 -3.40
C CYS A 79 3.40 3.72 -2.12
N ILE A 80 4.23 3.37 -1.13
CA ILE A 80 4.38 4.16 0.11
C ILE A 80 4.82 5.59 -0.21
N LYS A 81 5.83 5.74 -1.08
CA LYS A 81 6.40 7.03 -1.42
C LYS A 81 5.37 7.94 -2.07
N TRP A 82 4.63 7.38 -3.02
CA TRP A 82 3.61 8.11 -3.77
C TRP A 82 2.41 8.45 -2.90
N CYS A 83 1.96 7.52 -2.05
CA CYS A 83 0.89 7.81 -1.10
C CYS A 83 1.30 8.87 -0.07
N HIS A 84 2.51 8.81 0.47
CA HIS A 84 2.95 9.81 1.45
C HIS A 84 3.04 11.21 0.84
N PHE A 85 3.68 11.35 -0.33
CA PHE A 85 3.87 12.65 -0.98
C PHE A 85 2.54 13.27 -1.46
N LEU A 86 1.66 12.46 -2.06
CA LEU A 86 0.47 12.98 -2.73
C LEU A 86 -0.71 13.23 -1.79
N LYS A 87 -0.66 12.70 -0.57
CA LYS A 87 -1.76 12.76 0.39
C LYS A 87 -2.40 14.15 0.52
N PRO A 88 -1.66 15.24 0.81
CA PRO A 88 -2.27 16.55 1.00
C PRO A 88 -3.07 17.02 -0.23
N TYR A 89 -2.60 16.71 -1.44
CA TYR A 89 -3.29 17.09 -2.67
C TYR A 89 -4.58 16.28 -2.89
N PHE A 90 -4.60 15.01 -2.48
CA PHE A 90 -5.81 14.20 -2.52
C PHE A 90 -6.84 14.64 -1.47
N GLU A 91 -6.40 14.99 -0.25
CA GLU A 91 -7.29 15.53 0.78
C GLU A 91 -7.93 16.85 0.33
N ASP A 92 -7.13 17.76 -0.24
CA ASP A 92 -7.62 19.03 -0.79
C ASP A 92 -8.59 18.80 -1.96
N ALA A 93 -8.27 17.88 -2.87
CA ALA A 93 -9.11 17.58 -4.03
C ALA A 93 -10.48 16.99 -3.66
N LEU A 94 -10.52 16.15 -2.62
CA LEU A 94 -11.72 15.42 -2.21
C LEU A 94 -12.51 16.16 -1.12
N GLY A 95 -11.88 17.09 -0.41
CA GLY A 95 -12.48 17.78 0.74
C GLY A 95 -12.83 16.81 1.87
N CYS A 96 -12.09 15.71 2.00
CA CYS A 96 -12.32 14.67 2.99
C CYS A 96 -11.00 14.15 3.54
N ARG A 97 -11.07 13.53 4.71
CA ARG A 97 -9.89 12.92 5.33
C ARG A 97 -9.52 11.65 4.57
N ILE A 98 -8.22 11.43 4.38
CA ILE A 98 -7.71 10.15 3.89
C ILE A 98 -6.60 9.61 4.80
N TRP A 99 -6.54 8.29 4.93
CA TRP A 99 -5.44 7.60 5.59
C TRP A 99 -4.55 6.98 4.53
N THR A 100 -3.24 7.17 4.65
CA THR A 100 -2.28 6.26 4.01
C THR A 100 -2.41 4.90 4.69
N THR A 101 -2.86 3.92 3.94
CA THR A 101 -3.11 2.55 4.41
C THR A 101 -2.07 1.64 3.82
N VAL A 102 -1.48 0.77 4.65
CA VAL A 102 -0.52 -0.24 4.20
C VAL A 102 -0.96 -1.61 4.67
N GLY A 103 -0.88 -2.61 3.80
CA GLY A 103 -1.33 -3.95 4.14
C GLY A 103 -1.18 -4.96 3.01
N GLN A 104 -2.13 -5.89 2.97
CA GLN A 104 -2.13 -7.02 2.05
C GLN A 104 -3.04 -6.75 0.85
N ILE A 105 -2.73 -7.41 -0.27
CA ILE A 105 -3.65 -7.57 -1.40
C ILE A 105 -3.74 -9.05 -1.74
N TRP A 106 -4.95 -9.53 -1.89
CA TRP A 106 -5.26 -10.89 -2.33
C TRP A 106 -5.99 -10.87 -3.67
N LYS A 107 -5.84 -11.93 -4.47
CA LYS A 107 -6.64 -12.23 -5.65
C LYS A 107 -7.19 -13.65 -5.51
N GLY A 108 -8.48 -13.77 -5.22
CA GLY A 108 -9.05 -15.03 -4.76
C GLY A 108 -8.28 -15.56 -3.54
N ASP A 109 -7.81 -16.81 -3.60
CA ASP A 109 -7.04 -17.44 -2.53
C ASP A 109 -5.53 -17.16 -2.57
N GLN A 110 -5.06 -16.37 -3.53
CA GLN A 110 -3.62 -16.09 -3.74
C GLN A 110 -3.25 -14.72 -3.20
N SER A 111 -2.23 -14.65 -2.36
CA SER A 111 -1.71 -13.37 -1.89
C SER A 111 -0.79 -12.75 -2.95
N ILE A 112 -1.03 -11.47 -3.26
CA ILE A 112 -0.18 -10.66 -4.14
C ILE A 112 0.83 -9.90 -3.30
N TYR A 113 0.36 -9.26 -2.23
CA TYR A 113 1.18 -8.65 -1.20
C TYR A 113 0.76 -9.22 0.15
N ASN A 114 1.70 -9.73 0.93
CA ASN A 114 1.41 -10.46 2.16
C ASN A 114 2.36 -10.13 3.32
N PRO A 115 2.40 -8.88 3.80
CA PRO A 115 3.14 -8.56 5.01
C PRO A 115 2.47 -9.20 6.24
N SER A 116 3.26 -9.38 7.29
CA SER A 116 2.82 -9.88 8.59
C SER A 116 2.84 -8.77 9.66
N TYR A 117 2.05 -8.95 10.73
CA TYR A 117 2.08 -8.03 11.88
C TYR A 117 3.45 -8.00 12.57
N ASP A 118 4.15 -9.13 12.62
CA ASP A 118 5.51 -9.22 13.16
C ASP A 118 6.51 -8.39 12.32
N GLU A 119 6.35 -8.38 10.99
CA GLU A 119 7.13 -7.50 10.11
C GLU A 119 6.84 -6.02 10.43
N PHE A 120 5.58 -5.61 10.56
CA PHE A 120 5.24 -4.22 10.90
C PHE A 120 5.72 -3.80 12.30
N GLU A 121 5.65 -4.68 13.30
CA GLU A 121 6.19 -4.39 14.62
C GLU A 121 7.70 -4.20 14.56
N ARG A 122 8.41 -5.07 13.83
CA ARG A 122 9.85 -4.95 13.62
C ARG A 122 10.19 -3.68 12.85
N TRP A 123 9.52 -3.37 11.75
CA TRP A 123 9.75 -2.17 10.95
C TRP A 123 9.47 -0.90 11.75
N SER A 124 8.41 -0.86 12.57
CA SER A 124 8.14 0.27 13.48
C SER A 124 9.28 0.51 14.48
N ARG A 125 9.99 -0.54 14.90
CA ARG A 125 11.11 -0.44 15.87
C ARG A 125 12.45 -0.15 15.21
N LYS A 126 12.73 -0.76 14.06
CA LYS A 126 14.05 -0.82 13.43
C LYS A 126 14.12 -0.14 12.06
N GLY A 127 13.00 0.24 11.45
CA GLY A 127 12.94 0.59 10.03
C GLY A 127 13.10 -0.65 9.13
N PHE A 128 13.12 -0.42 7.83
CA PHE A 128 13.57 -1.41 6.85
C PHE A 128 15.08 -1.58 6.97
N GLN A 129 15.55 -2.81 6.96
CA GLN A 129 16.95 -3.19 7.13
C GLN A 129 17.42 -4.03 5.94
N HIS A 130 18.72 -4.26 5.83
CA HIS A 130 19.27 -5.02 4.70
C HIS A 130 18.67 -6.43 4.60
N GLU A 131 18.34 -7.04 5.74
CA GLU A 131 17.77 -8.40 5.80
C GLU A 131 16.40 -8.50 5.12
N ASP A 132 15.67 -7.39 5.01
CA ASP A 132 14.38 -7.32 4.32
C ASP A 132 14.50 -7.58 2.81
N PHE A 133 15.70 -7.43 2.26
CA PHE A 133 16.00 -7.50 0.83
C PHE A 133 16.86 -8.71 0.43
N LEU A 134 17.29 -9.54 1.39
CA LEU A 134 18.23 -10.65 1.11
C LEU A 134 17.64 -11.73 0.22
N ASN A 135 16.34 -12.02 0.38
CA ASN A 135 15.66 -13.09 -0.37
C ASN A 135 14.84 -12.57 -1.55
N ARG A 136 14.57 -11.26 -1.58
CA ARG A 136 13.75 -10.60 -2.59
C ARG A 136 14.23 -9.15 -2.75
N PRO A 137 14.39 -8.62 -3.97
CA PRO A 137 14.88 -7.25 -4.18
C PRO A 137 13.85 -6.16 -3.81
N ALA A 138 12.82 -6.50 -3.02
CA ALA A 138 11.80 -5.57 -2.56
C ALA A 138 11.04 -6.03 -1.32
N LEU A 139 10.31 -5.08 -0.73
CA LEU A 139 9.34 -5.34 0.32
C LEU A 139 8.05 -5.96 -0.24
N ASN A 140 7.47 -6.87 0.53
CA ASN A 140 6.19 -7.51 0.24
C ASN A 140 5.08 -6.83 1.03
N LEU A 141 4.69 -5.64 0.60
CA LEU A 141 3.63 -4.84 1.16
C LEU A 141 3.02 -3.99 0.06
N HIS A 142 1.83 -3.45 0.26
CA HIS A 142 1.29 -2.43 -0.64
C HIS A 142 0.65 -1.29 0.12
N ALA A 143 0.61 -0.11 -0.49
CA ALA A 143 0.04 1.09 0.07
C ALA A 143 -0.99 1.72 -0.86
N TRP A 144 -2.07 2.20 -0.28
CA TRP A 144 -3.20 2.87 -0.93
C TRP A 144 -3.78 3.91 0.02
N TYR A 145 -4.76 4.69 -0.41
CA TYR A 145 -5.55 5.53 0.50
C TYR A 145 -6.86 4.87 0.86
N THR A 146 -7.25 5.00 2.13
CA THR A 146 -8.64 4.83 2.57
C THR A 146 -9.22 6.20 2.87
N THR A 147 -10.40 6.51 2.36
CA THR A 147 -11.08 7.79 2.64
C THR A 147 -12.03 7.66 3.85
N ASP A 148 -12.41 8.79 4.45
CA ASP A 148 -13.48 8.85 5.47
C ASP A 148 -14.86 8.38 4.96
N THR A 149 -14.98 8.11 3.66
CA THR A 149 -16.18 7.55 3.05
C THR A 149 -16.12 6.03 2.85
N GLY A 150 -14.99 5.41 3.22
CA GLY A 150 -14.71 3.99 3.01
C GLY A 150 -14.30 3.62 1.58
N HIS A 151 -14.19 4.59 0.67
CA HIS A 151 -13.62 4.36 -0.66
C HIS A 151 -12.10 4.21 -0.56
N LEU A 152 -11.56 3.41 -1.48
CA LEU A 152 -10.14 3.19 -1.67
C LEU A 152 -9.65 3.96 -2.89
N ILE A 153 -8.41 4.44 -2.84
CA ILE A 153 -7.73 5.07 -3.98
C ILE A 153 -6.35 4.42 -4.08
N ASP A 154 -6.08 3.75 -5.19
CA ASP A 154 -4.78 3.11 -5.46
C ASP A 154 -4.14 3.71 -6.72
N ILE A 155 -3.07 4.45 -6.49
CA ILE A 155 -2.34 5.19 -7.52
C ILE A 155 -1.15 4.43 -8.12
N SER A 156 -0.88 3.21 -7.63
CA SER A 156 0.39 2.53 -7.90
C SER A 156 0.26 1.07 -8.31
N TYR A 157 -0.86 0.42 -7.99
CA TYR A 157 -1.05 -0.99 -8.27
C TYR A 157 -1.04 -1.29 -9.78
N LEU A 158 -1.80 -0.55 -10.58
CA LEU A 158 -1.85 -0.75 -12.04
C LEU A 158 -0.51 -0.43 -12.72
N SER A 159 0.18 0.63 -12.30
CA SER A 159 1.54 0.93 -12.76
C SER A 159 2.53 -0.19 -12.39
N SER A 160 2.36 -0.80 -11.21
CA SER A 160 3.20 -1.92 -10.78
C SER A 160 2.96 -3.16 -11.62
N ILE A 161 1.69 -3.52 -11.89
CA ILE A 161 1.35 -4.61 -12.82
C ILE A 161 1.96 -4.34 -14.21
N ALA A 162 1.79 -3.14 -14.76
CA ALA A 162 2.33 -2.76 -16.06
C ALA A 162 3.87 -2.79 -16.12
N GLY A 163 4.54 -2.61 -14.97
CA GLY A 163 5.99 -2.71 -14.84
C GLY A 163 6.50 -4.14 -14.73
N PHE A 164 5.66 -5.08 -14.25
CA PHE A 164 6.04 -6.49 -14.08
C PHE A 164 5.61 -7.38 -15.25
N TYR A 165 4.54 -7.02 -15.96
CA TYR A 165 3.98 -7.80 -17.06
C TYR A 165 3.97 -6.99 -18.35
N SER A 166 4.69 -7.47 -19.36
CA SER A 166 4.81 -6.83 -20.68
C SER A 166 3.48 -6.62 -21.39
N ASP A 167 2.52 -7.49 -21.13
CA ASP A 167 1.24 -7.52 -21.83
C ASP A 167 0.20 -6.58 -21.19
N CYS A 168 0.62 -5.80 -20.18
CA CYS A 168 -0.24 -4.91 -19.39
C CYS A 168 0.22 -3.44 -19.44
N HIS A 169 1.03 -3.05 -20.43
CA HIS A 169 1.59 -1.70 -20.53
C HIS A 169 0.51 -0.60 -20.61
N GLU A 170 -0.68 -0.91 -21.12
CA GLU A 170 -1.83 -0.01 -21.17
C GLU A 170 -2.38 0.38 -19.79
N LEU A 171 -2.09 -0.41 -18.75
CA LEU A 171 -2.48 -0.12 -17.37
C LEU A 171 -1.57 0.93 -16.71
N ALA A 172 -0.43 1.25 -17.32
CA ALA A 172 0.57 2.14 -16.73
C ALA A 172 -0.01 3.55 -16.47
N GLY A 173 0.10 4.00 -15.21
CA GLY A 173 -0.43 5.29 -14.77
C GLY A 173 -1.91 5.30 -14.43
N GLY A 174 -2.59 4.15 -14.54
CA GLY A 174 -3.98 3.99 -14.11
C GLY A 174 -4.11 4.15 -12.59
N VAL A 175 -5.20 4.80 -12.18
CA VAL A 175 -5.58 4.97 -10.78
C VAL A 175 -6.89 4.27 -10.54
N LEU A 176 -6.94 3.41 -9.51
CA LEU A 176 -8.16 2.73 -9.09
C LEU A 176 -8.85 3.55 -8.02
N VAL A 177 -10.17 3.70 -8.13
CA VAL A 177 -11.01 4.37 -7.13
C VAL A 177 -12.31 3.60 -7.01
N GLY A 178 -12.74 3.26 -5.80
CA GLY A 178 -13.99 2.54 -5.58
C GLY A 178 -14.17 2.05 -4.16
N LYS A 179 -15.32 1.41 -3.89
CA LYS A 179 -15.51 0.68 -2.64
C LYS A 179 -14.65 -0.59 -2.61
N PRO A 180 -14.31 -1.14 -1.44
CA PRO A 180 -13.41 -2.29 -1.33
C PRO A 180 -13.82 -3.52 -2.15
N ASP A 181 -15.12 -3.75 -2.33
CA ASP A 181 -15.73 -4.82 -3.10
C ASP A 181 -15.86 -4.51 -4.62
N GLU A 182 -15.70 -3.25 -5.00
CA GLU A 182 -15.94 -2.76 -6.37
C GLU A 182 -14.65 -2.29 -7.07
N ILE A 183 -13.64 -1.84 -6.31
CA ILE A 183 -12.47 -1.12 -6.81
C ILE A 183 -11.70 -1.91 -7.87
N PHE A 184 -11.52 -3.21 -7.66
CA PHE A 184 -10.87 -4.07 -8.62
C PHE A 184 -11.37 -5.52 -8.49
N PRO A 185 -12.18 -6.01 -9.45
CA PRO A 185 -12.83 -7.31 -9.33
C PRO A 185 -11.88 -8.46 -8.99
N GLY A 186 -12.31 -9.31 -8.06
CA GLY A 186 -11.56 -10.48 -7.59
C GLY A 186 -10.36 -10.15 -6.69
N HIS A 187 -10.10 -8.87 -6.40
CA HIS A 187 -9.06 -8.45 -5.49
C HIS A 187 -9.63 -8.04 -4.14
N GLN A 188 -8.86 -8.27 -3.07
CA GLN A 188 -9.23 -7.88 -1.71
C GLN A 188 -8.08 -7.10 -1.09
N TYR A 189 -8.41 -5.93 -0.56
CA TYR A 189 -7.48 -5.07 0.17
C TYR A 189 -7.67 -5.31 1.67
N VAL A 190 -6.58 -5.62 2.37
CA VAL A 190 -6.63 -5.90 3.82
C VAL A 190 -5.71 -4.92 4.55
N PRO A 191 -6.26 -3.86 5.19
CA PRO A 191 -5.49 -2.92 5.99
C PRO A 191 -4.72 -3.62 7.11
N MET A 192 -3.49 -3.19 7.38
CA MET A 192 -2.71 -3.69 8.52
C MET A 192 -2.12 -2.57 9.40
N ILE A 193 -1.64 -1.49 8.78
CA ILE A 193 -1.27 -0.25 9.47
C ILE A 193 -1.84 0.98 8.74
N LEU A 194 -1.98 2.08 9.48
CA LEU A 194 -2.57 3.31 8.98
C LEU A 194 -1.71 4.53 9.38
N GLY A 195 -1.76 5.57 8.56
CA GLY A 195 -1.26 6.90 8.88
C GLY A 195 0.22 7.14 8.55
N ASP A 196 0.55 8.41 8.31
CA ASP A 196 1.88 8.81 7.86
C ASP A 196 2.90 8.77 8.98
N ARG A 197 2.49 9.01 10.23
CA ARG A 197 3.40 9.12 11.38
C ARG A 197 4.15 7.81 11.64
N ILE A 198 3.50 6.67 11.46
CA ILE A 198 4.17 5.36 11.56
C ILE A 198 5.12 5.14 10.38
N ILE A 199 4.72 5.51 9.17
CA ILE A 199 5.54 5.43 7.96
C ILE A 199 6.80 6.29 8.10
N GLU A 200 6.67 7.52 8.58
CA GLU A 200 7.77 8.44 8.84
C GLU A 200 8.73 7.90 9.92
N LYS A 201 8.20 7.23 10.96
CA LYS A 201 9.05 6.57 11.97
C LYS A 201 9.84 5.42 11.36
N ILE A 202 9.21 4.62 10.49
CA ILE A 202 9.89 3.56 9.75
C ILE A 202 11.01 4.17 8.90
N GLN A 203 10.71 5.20 8.10
CA GLN A 203 11.69 5.94 7.28
C GLN A 203 12.89 6.44 8.07
N LYS A 204 12.66 7.11 9.20
CA LYS A 204 13.74 7.66 10.05
C LYS A 204 14.72 6.61 10.58
N LYS A 205 14.32 5.34 10.58
CA LYS A 205 15.11 4.21 11.09
C LYS A 205 15.64 3.30 9.98
N SER A 206 15.12 3.46 8.77
CA SER A 206 15.50 2.64 7.62
C SER A 206 16.92 2.97 7.15
N PHE A 207 17.63 1.95 6.65
CA PHE A 207 18.96 2.17 6.07
C PHE A 207 18.93 2.83 4.70
N ILE A 208 17.78 2.84 4.03
CA ILE A 208 17.54 3.51 2.75
C ILE A 208 16.35 4.45 2.85
N PRO A 209 16.43 5.65 2.24
CA PRO A 209 15.28 6.53 2.14
C PRO A 209 14.25 5.97 1.15
N PHE A 210 12.97 6.03 1.52
CA PHE A 210 11.86 5.62 0.65
C PHE A 210 10.70 6.62 0.60
N LEU A 211 10.77 7.75 1.30
CA LEU A 211 9.82 8.86 1.19
C LEU A 211 10.38 9.96 0.29
N ALA A 212 9.49 10.76 -0.28
CA ALA A 212 9.82 11.92 -1.10
C ALA A 212 9.34 13.20 -0.42
N ASN A 213 10.16 14.23 -0.45
CA ASN A 213 9.84 15.58 0.05
C ASN A 213 9.44 16.53 -1.09
N ASP A 214 9.83 16.22 -2.33
CA ASP A 214 9.50 16.97 -3.52
C ASP A 214 9.22 16.05 -4.73
N ILE A 215 8.86 16.65 -5.85
CA ILE A 215 8.50 15.94 -7.08
C ILE A 215 9.68 15.23 -7.75
N ASP A 216 10.90 15.74 -7.56
CA ASP A 216 12.09 15.16 -8.16
C ASP A 216 12.47 13.88 -7.40
N GLU A 217 12.42 13.92 -6.06
CA GLU A 217 12.53 12.75 -5.20
C GLU A 217 11.41 11.74 -5.45
N LEU A 218 10.18 12.21 -5.69
CA LEU A 218 9.04 11.35 -6.02
C LEU A 218 9.30 10.50 -7.27
N LYS A 219 9.93 11.09 -8.29
CA LYS A 219 10.24 10.40 -9.56
C LYS A 219 11.53 9.58 -9.51
N SER A 220 12.42 9.84 -8.55
CA SER A 220 13.66 9.08 -8.37
C SER A 220 13.40 7.67 -7.85
N ILE A 221 14.01 6.63 -8.42
CA ILE A 221 13.82 5.26 -7.94
C ILE A 221 14.79 5.00 -6.77
N ALA A 222 14.31 5.13 -5.53
CA ALA A 222 15.10 4.86 -4.33
C ALA A 222 14.86 3.44 -3.77
N MET A 223 13.68 2.87 -3.98
CA MET A 223 13.27 1.54 -3.53
C MET A 223 12.15 1.01 -4.43
N VAL A 224 12.15 -0.30 -4.70
CA VAL A 224 11.06 -1.01 -5.40
C VAL A 224 10.36 -1.94 -4.43
N ILE A 225 9.04 -2.06 -4.57
CA ILE A 225 8.11 -2.95 -3.86
C ILE A 225 7.64 -3.99 -4.89
N TYR A 226 7.83 -5.30 -4.64
CA TYR A 226 7.48 -6.39 -5.57
C TYR A 226 6.34 -7.23 -4.99
N PRO A 227 5.42 -7.73 -5.83
CA PRO A 227 4.48 -8.77 -5.45
C PRO A 227 5.22 -10.06 -5.11
N ASP A 228 4.54 -10.99 -4.43
CA ASP A 228 5.09 -12.31 -4.10
C ASP A 228 5.67 -13.00 -5.35
N PRO A 229 6.93 -13.48 -5.33
CA PRO A 229 7.56 -14.11 -6.49
C PRO A 229 6.86 -15.41 -6.95
N ASP A 230 6.02 -16.02 -6.11
CA ASP A 230 5.19 -17.17 -6.48
C ASP A 230 3.85 -16.76 -7.14
N TYR A 231 3.63 -15.46 -7.37
CA TYR A 231 2.48 -14.93 -8.11
C TYR A 231 2.64 -15.18 -9.61
N LYS A 232 2.14 -16.34 -10.07
CA LYS A 232 1.96 -16.71 -11.49
C LYS A 232 0.55 -16.44 -11.97
#